data_AF-A0A3A9DUP1-F1
#
_entry.id   AF-A0A3A9DUP1-F1
#
_cell.length_a   1.000
_cell.length_b   1.000
_cell.length_c   1.000
_cell.angle_alpha   90.00
_cell.angle_beta   90.00
_cell.angle_gamma   90.00
#
_symmetry.space_group_name_H-M   'P 1'
#
loop_
_entity.id
_entity.type
_entity.pdbx_description
1 polymer ?
#
loop_
_entity_poly.entity_id
_entity_poly.type
_entity_poly.pdbx_seq_one_letter_code
_entity_poly.pdbx_strand_id
1 'polypeptide(L)'
;LTCNYYLNKKYGMNSSSLIFSSAYAMMSYFVVYMCNLMYFDCFILLPLIVYGIEGIVLNKKQKNKYSIFLSLALISNYYIGFMLCIFSLLYFIYILVLEINSFAQFKEKKGQVVQFIYYSVIGGGIASFIIIPTLFSLQDEKSAVNSSIFHIYRNFSMIDLFSNFYTNAFNGNISSGLPQLFCGIMTPLFMFLFFLNKNISKKEKIASFFFLSVLFISLYVSSLNMVWHGFNYPISFPYRYSFLISFTVICLGYKGYQYIEGVNAKKIISVGFVFFIYSLYLLITKKTSIGLKEIIFDSILMIIILGLCSILLRKKQCIYISFLLGM
;
A
#
# COMPACT_ATOMS: atom_id res chain seq x y z
N LEU A 1 -15.22 -4.16 1.18
CA LEU A 1 -15.67 -4.60 2.52
C LEU A 1 -14.52 -4.86 3.50
N THR A 2 -13.54 -5.71 3.16
CA THR A 2 -12.42 -6.09 4.06
C THR A 2 -11.55 -4.90 4.48
N CYS A 3 -11.22 -3.99 3.56
CA CYS A 3 -10.50 -2.75 3.87
C CYS A 3 -11.30 -1.88 4.84
N ASN A 4 -12.62 -1.70 4.61
CA ASN A 4 -13.49 -0.95 5.52
C ASN A 4 -13.52 -1.56 6.93
N TYR A 5 -13.63 -2.89 7.02
CA TYR A 5 -13.60 -3.61 8.29
C TYR A 5 -12.28 -3.36 9.04
N TYR A 6 -11.15 -3.48 8.34
CA TYR A 6 -9.83 -3.23 8.91
C TYR A 6 -9.67 -1.79 9.40
N LEU A 7 -10.00 -0.78 8.57
CA LEU A 7 -9.88 0.63 8.95
C LEU A 7 -10.72 0.97 10.19
N ASN A 8 -11.96 0.48 10.25
CA ASN A 8 -12.85 0.70 11.40
C ASN A 8 -12.36 -0.01 12.67
N LYS A 9 -11.77 -1.21 12.56
CA LYS A 9 -11.19 -1.90 13.71
C LYS A 9 -9.90 -1.25 14.23
N LYS A 10 -9.14 -0.59 13.35
CA LYS A 10 -7.89 0.07 13.71
C LYS A 10 -8.08 1.48 14.29
N TYR A 11 -8.96 2.28 13.69
CA TYR A 11 -9.12 3.71 14.02
C TYR A 11 -10.48 4.06 14.66
N GLY A 12 -11.36 3.09 14.87
CA GLY A 12 -12.73 3.32 15.34
C GLY A 12 -13.73 3.50 14.19
N MET A 13 -15.03 3.34 14.49
CA MET A 13 -16.08 3.43 13.48
C MET A 13 -16.24 4.86 12.98
N ASN A 14 -16.06 5.08 11.68
CA ASN A 14 -16.17 6.40 11.08
C ASN A 14 -16.60 6.29 9.62
N SER A 15 -17.61 7.05 9.19
CA SER A 15 -18.14 7.03 7.81
C SER A 15 -17.08 7.34 6.74
N SER A 16 -16.03 8.09 7.09
CA SER A 16 -14.89 8.33 6.21
C SER A 16 -14.13 7.06 5.78
N SER A 17 -14.20 5.99 6.59
CA SER A 17 -13.62 4.69 6.24
C SER A 17 -14.22 4.12 4.95
N LEU A 18 -15.49 4.41 4.68
CA LEU A 18 -16.17 3.99 3.44
C LEU A 18 -15.47 4.59 2.22
N ILE A 19 -15.16 5.88 2.24
CA ILE A 19 -14.54 6.57 1.10
C ILE A 19 -13.17 5.96 0.78
N PHE A 20 -12.32 5.74 1.78
CA PHE A 20 -11.00 5.12 1.59
C PHE A 20 -11.10 3.64 1.22
N SER A 21 -12.11 2.92 1.71
CA SER A 21 -12.34 1.53 1.33
C SER A 21 -12.90 1.39 -0.09
N SER A 22 -13.67 2.36 -0.57
CA SER A 22 -14.11 2.44 -1.96
C SER A 22 -12.93 2.76 -2.88
N ALA A 23 -12.04 3.66 -2.45
CA ALA A 23 -10.78 3.91 -3.16
C ALA A 23 -9.89 2.66 -3.26
N TYR A 24 -9.88 1.80 -2.24
CA TYR A 24 -9.27 0.46 -2.31
C TYR A 24 -9.96 -0.41 -3.36
N ALA A 25 -11.28 -0.54 -3.27
CA ALA A 25 -12.05 -1.40 -4.17
C ALA A 25 -11.97 -0.98 -5.66
N MET A 26 -11.82 0.32 -5.93
CA MET A 26 -11.80 0.90 -7.27
C MET A 26 -10.40 1.38 -7.72
N MET A 27 -9.33 0.87 -7.10
CA MET A 27 -7.97 1.22 -7.52
C MET A 27 -7.66 0.72 -8.95
N SER A 28 -6.68 1.32 -9.64
CA SER A 28 -6.35 0.92 -11.03
C SER A 28 -5.93 -0.53 -11.15
N TYR A 29 -5.37 -1.13 -10.09
CA TYR A 29 -5.10 -2.57 -10.07
C TYR A 29 -6.36 -3.39 -10.34
N PHE A 30 -7.49 -3.05 -9.73
CA PHE A 30 -8.74 -3.76 -9.97
C PHE A 30 -9.18 -3.65 -11.43
N VAL A 31 -9.10 -2.45 -12.02
CA VAL A 31 -9.52 -2.16 -13.39
C VAL A 31 -8.60 -2.85 -14.43
N VAL A 32 -7.28 -2.72 -14.28
CA VAL A 32 -6.32 -3.25 -15.26
C VAL A 32 -6.25 -4.78 -15.21
N TYR A 33 -6.48 -5.37 -14.04
CA TYR A 33 -6.44 -6.82 -13.85
C TYR A 33 -7.82 -7.48 -13.91
N MET A 34 -8.88 -6.81 -14.39
CA MET A 34 -10.24 -7.38 -14.47
C MET A 34 -10.31 -8.72 -15.21
N CYS A 35 -9.50 -8.91 -16.25
CA CYS A 35 -9.43 -10.17 -16.99
C CYS A 35 -8.67 -11.29 -16.24
N ASN A 36 -8.04 -10.98 -15.11
CA ASN A 36 -7.26 -11.91 -14.28
C ASN A 36 -7.90 -12.04 -12.89
N LEU A 37 -9.16 -12.51 -12.87
CA LEU A 37 -9.95 -12.66 -11.63
C LEU A 37 -9.25 -13.49 -10.56
N MET A 38 -8.36 -14.41 -10.96
CA MET A 38 -7.57 -15.26 -10.05
C MET A 38 -6.71 -14.48 -9.03
N TYR A 39 -6.40 -13.20 -9.26
CA TYR A 39 -5.60 -12.41 -8.33
C TYR A 39 -6.44 -11.71 -7.25
N PHE A 40 -7.76 -11.62 -7.44
CA PHE A 40 -8.62 -10.77 -6.62
C PHE A 40 -8.85 -11.33 -5.21
N ASP A 41 -8.78 -12.63 -5.02
CA ASP A 41 -8.90 -13.24 -3.69
C ASP A 41 -7.80 -12.72 -2.74
N CYS A 42 -6.55 -12.76 -3.20
CA CYS A 42 -5.40 -12.24 -2.44
C CYS A 42 -5.54 -10.74 -2.14
N PHE A 43 -6.02 -9.98 -3.12
CA PHE A 43 -6.34 -8.57 -2.96
C PHE A 43 -7.43 -8.33 -1.90
N ILE A 44 -8.50 -9.13 -1.88
CA ILE A 44 -9.59 -9.01 -0.89
C ILE A 44 -9.08 -9.38 0.51
N LEU A 45 -8.21 -10.38 0.62
CA LEU A 45 -7.69 -10.91 1.89
C LEU A 45 -6.61 -10.04 2.53
N LEU A 46 -5.86 -9.23 1.75
CA LEU A 46 -4.76 -8.40 2.24
C LEU A 46 -5.08 -7.59 3.51
N PRO A 47 -6.20 -6.81 3.60
CA PRO A 47 -6.50 -6.04 4.80
C PRO A 47 -6.71 -6.92 6.05
N LEU A 48 -7.17 -8.16 5.89
CA LEU A 48 -7.40 -9.10 6.98
C LEU A 48 -6.09 -9.77 7.43
N ILE A 49 -5.19 -10.06 6.50
CA ILE A 49 -3.82 -10.52 6.79
C ILE A 49 -3.10 -9.46 7.63
N VAL A 50 -3.12 -8.21 7.17
CA VAL A 50 -2.55 -7.05 7.88
C VAL A 50 -3.13 -6.89 9.28
N TYR A 51 -4.45 -7.00 9.43
CA TYR A 51 -5.11 -6.97 10.73
C TYR A 51 -4.64 -8.11 11.67
N GLY A 52 -4.40 -9.30 11.12
CA GLY A 52 -3.83 -10.42 11.86
C GLY A 52 -2.40 -10.15 12.33
N ILE A 53 -1.55 -9.59 11.47
CA ILE A 53 -0.15 -9.23 11.78
C ILE A 53 -0.10 -8.21 12.92
N GLU A 54 -0.91 -7.14 12.86
CA GLU A 54 -1.03 -6.19 13.96
C GLU A 54 -1.49 -6.87 15.25
N GLY A 55 -2.37 -7.87 15.13
CA GLY A 55 -2.79 -8.72 16.24
C GLY A 55 -1.64 -9.45 16.91
N ILE A 56 -0.67 -9.94 16.14
CA ILE A 56 0.53 -10.61 16.66
C ILE A 56 1.40 -9.61 17.42
N VAL A 57 1.74 -8.47 16.80
CA VAL A 57 2.65 -7.48 17.42
C VAL A 57 2.07 -6.87 18.69
N LEU A 58 0.76 -6.60 18.69
CA LEU A 58 0.01 -6.07 19.83
C LEU A 58 -0.46 -7.16 20.81
N ASN A 59 -0.11 -8.44 20.56
CA ASN A 59 -0.52 -9.60 21.35
C ASN A 59 -2.03 -9.66 21.64
N LYS A 60 -2.85 -9.42 20.62
CA LYS A 60 -4.32 -9.44 20.68
C LYS A 60 -4.87 -10.79 20.20
N LYS A 61 -6.10 -11.12 20.61
CA LYS A 61 -6.83 -12.36 20.23
C LYS A 61 -6.89 -12.60 18.71
N GLN A 62 -6.85 -11.53 17.92
CA GLN A 62 -6.94 -11.59 16.46
C GLN A 62 -5.70 -12.19 15.76
N LYS A 63 -4.62 -12.51 16.49
CA LYS A 63 -3.40 -13.12 15.92
C LYS A 63 -3.65 -14.39 15.10
N ASN A 64 -4.61 -15.22 15.50
CA ASN A 64 -4.98 -16.45 14.78
C ASN A 64 -5.51 -16.16 13.35
N LYS A 65 -6.06 -14.96 13.11
CA LYS A 65 -6.57 -14.57 11.80
C LYS A 65 -5.45 -14.49 10.75
N TYR A 66 -4.21 -14.21 11.17
CA TYR A 66 -3.08 -14.12 10.25
C TYR A 66 -2.86 -15.44 9.49
N SER A 67 -2.72 -16.57 10.20
CA SER A 67 -2.53 -17.88 9.55
C SER A 67 -3.69 -18.25 8.65
N ILE A 68 -4.93 -18.02 9.11
CA ILE A 68 -6.14 -18.39 8.36
C ILE A 68 -6.23 -17.62 7.04
N PHE A 69 -6.05 -16.30 7.07
CA PHE A 69 -6.16 -15.51 5.85
C PHE A 69 -4.92 -15.64 4.96
N LEU A 70 -3.74 -15.88 5.53
CA LEU A 70 -2.55 -16.20 4.75
C LEU A 70 -2.70 -17.55 4.04
N SER A 71 -3.21 -18.59 4.72
CA SER A 71 -3.45 -19.89 4.09
C SER A 71 -4.50 -19.80 3.00
N LEU A 72 -5.60 -19.07 3.23
CA LEU A 72 -6.62 -18.84 2.21
C LEU A 72 -6.04 -18.12 0.99
N ALA A 73 -5.19 -17.12 1.18
CA ALA A 73 -4.54 -16.42 0.08
C ALA A 73 -3.61 -17.35 -0.72
N LEU A 74 -2.80 -18.17 -0.04
CA LEU A 74 -1.92 -19.15 -0.67
C LEU A 74 -2.68 -20.24 -1.44
N ILE A 75 -3.82 -20.69 -0.89
CA ILE A 75 -4.71 -21.67 -1.53
C ILE A 75 -5.37 -21.07 -2.77
N SER A 76 -5.90 -19.84 -2.67
CA SER A 76 -6.53 -19.15 -3.80
C SER A 76 -5.55 -18.90 -4.93
N ASN A 77 -4.35 -18.43 -4.62
CA ASN A 77 -3.33 -18.15 -5.62
C ASN A 77 -1.94 -18.24 -5.01
N TYR A 78 -1.22 -19.33 -5.27
CA TYR A 78 0.13 -19.53 -4.72
C TYR A 78 1.10 -18.40 -5.12
N TYR A 79 0.92 -17.80 -6.29
CA TYR A 79 1.82 -16.81 -6.86
C TYR A 79 1.69 -15.44 -6.19
N ILE A 80 0.48 -14.89 -6.11
CA ILE A 80 0.24 -13.65 -5.34
C ILE A 80 0.36 -13.93 -3.84
N GLY A 81 -0.01 -15.13 -3.37
CA GLY A 81 0.18 -15.58 -2.00
C GLY A 81 1.65 -15.54 -1.57
N PHE A 82 2.59 -15.92 -2.45
CA PHE A 82 4.02 -15.74 -2.21
C PHE A 82 4.41 -14.26 -2.04
N MET A 83 3.89 -13.36 -2.89
CA MET A 83 4.09 -11.90 -2.73
C MET A 83 3.52 -11.41 -1.38
N LEU A 84 2.38 -11.92 -0.95
CA LEU A 84 1.80 -11.62 0.35
C LEU A 84 2.64 -12.13 1.53
N CYS A 85 3.39 -13.23 1.37
CA CYS A 85 4.33 -13.70 2.39
C CYS A 85 5.48 -12.70 2.57
N ILE A 86 6.09 -12.24 1.47
CA ILE A 86 7.15 -11.21 1.50
C ILE A 86 6.61 -9.93 2.14
N PHE A 87 5.45 -9.47 1.69
CA PHE A 87 4.80 -8.28 2.26
C PHE A 87 4.49 -8.45 3.75
N SER A 88 4.02 -9.62 4.18
CA SER A 88 3.71 -9.90 5.57
C SER A 88 4.94 -9.76 6.46
N LEU A 89 6.10 -10.26 6.01
CA LEU A 89 7.36 -10.10 6.73
C LEU A 89 7.76 -8.63 6.83
N LEU A 90 7.76 -7.90 5.71
CA LEU A 90 8.12 -6.48 5.69
C LEU A 90 7.17 -5.65 6.56
N TYR A 91 5.86 -5.93 6.49
CA TYR A 91 4.84 -5.25 7.26
C TYR A 91 4.93 -5.58 8.75
N PHE A 92 5.23 -6.83 9.11
CA PHE A 92 5.50 -7.22 10.50
C PHE A 92 6.68 -6.44 11.07
N ILE A 93 7.80 -6.36 10.33
CA ILE A 93 8.97 -5.56 10.73
C ILE A 93 8.58 -4.09 10.91
N TYR A 94 7.82 -3.52 9.97
CA TYR A 94 7.33 -2.14 10.06
C TYR A 94 6.51 -1.89 11.33
N ILE A 95 5.51 -2.72 11.64
CA ILE A 95 4.69 -2.56 12.86
C ILE A 95 5.52 -2.82 14.12
N LEU A 96 6.46 -3.78 14.09
CA LEU A 96 7.36 -4.05 15.20
C LEU A 96 8.24 -2.82 15.51
N VAL A 97 8.79 -2.18 14.48
CA VAL A 97 9.57 -0.92 14.62
C VAL A 97 8.70 0.18 15.23
N LEU A 98 7.44 0.31 14.83
CA LEU A 98 6.53 1.31 15.41
C LEU A 98 6.29 1.11 16.91
N GLU A 99 6.21 -0.14 17.37
CA GLU A 99 5.93 -0.48 18.76
C GLU A 99 7.16 -0.41 19.69
N ILE A 100 8.38 -0.55 19.16
CA ILE A 100 9.60 -0.62 19.98
C ILE A 100 10.21 0.77 20.19
N ASN A 101 10.14 1.31 21.41
CA ASN A 101 10.72 2.62 21.73
C ASN A 101 12.12 2.54 22.37
N SER A 102 12.52 1.37 22.86
CA SER A 102 13.84 1.15 23.46
C SER A 102 14.37 -0.27 23.20
N PHE A 103 15.69 -0.46 23.33
CA PHE A 103 16.32 -1.78 23.16
C PHE A 103 15.85 -2.81 24.20
N ALA A 104 15.47 -2.35 25.40
CA ALA A 104 14.88 -3.21 26.43
C ALA A 104 13.53 -3.79 25.96
N GLN A 105 12.68 -2.98 25.33
CA GLN A 105 11.41 -3.42 24.77
C GLN A 105 11.58 -4.40 23.60
N PHE A 106 12.69 -4.36 22.87
CA PHE A 106 12.97 -5.38 21.85
C PHE A 106 13.12 -6.78 22.47
N LYS A 107 13.75 -6.89 23.64
CA LYS A 107 13.86 -8.19 24.35
C LYS A 107 12.50 -8.72 24.78
N GLU A 108 11.60 -7.85 25.22
CA GLU A 108 10.22 -8.20 25.57
C GLU A 108 9.41 -8.62 24.34
N LYS A 109 9.75 -8.10 23.15
CA LYS A 109 9.04 -8.39 21.90
C LYS A 109 9.53 -9.65 21.16
N LYS A 110 10.50 -10.39 21.70
CA LYS A 110 10.98 -11.66 21.12
C LYS A 110 9.86 -12.69 20.95
N GLY A 111 8.91 -12.72 21.88
CA GLY A 111 7.76 -13.62 21.81
C GLY A 111 6.89 -13.38 20.57
N GLN A 112 6.76 -12.13 20.13
CA GLN A 112 5.99 -11.74 18.95
C GLN A 112 6.69 -12.16 17.65
N VAL A 113 8.03 -12.15 17.62
CA VAL A 113 8.80 -12.68 16.48
C VAL A 113 8.58 -14.19 16.36
N VAL A 114 8.66 -14.93 17.48
CA VAL A 114 8.38 -16.37 17.50
C VAL A 114 6.93 -16.65 17.10
N GLN A 115 5.97 -15.87 17.61
CA GLN A 115 4.57 -16.01 17.22
C GLN A 115 4.35 -15.73 15.73
N PHE A 116 4.99 -14.72 15.16
CA PHE A 116 4.90 -14.44 13.72
C PHE A 116 5.38 -15.64 12.90
N ILE A 117 6.58 -16.16 13.21
CA ILE A 117 7.13 -17.34 12.54
C ILE A 117 6.17 -18.54 12.70
N TYR A 118 5.70 -18.81 13.92
CA TYR A 118 4.77 -19.91 14.21
C TYR A 118 3.49 -19.80 13.36
N TYR A 119 2.85 -18.64 13.34
CA TYR A 119 1.63 -18.44 12.57
C TYR A 119 1.89 -18.41 11.05
N SER A 120 3.04 -17.93 10.57
CA SER A 120 3.43 -18.05 9.16
C SER A 120 3.61 -19.52 8.75
N VAL A 121 4.29 -20.33 9.58
CA VAL A 121 4.47 -21.76 9.33
C VAL A 121 3.14 -22.50 9.33
N ILE A 122 2.22 -22.19 10.26
CA ILE A 122 0.87 -22.76 10.22
C ILE A 122 0.13 -22.36 8.95
N GLY A 123 0.18 -21.08 8.56
CA GLY A 123 -0.49 -20.60 7.35
C GLY A 123 0.01 -21.29 6.09
N GLY A 124 1.33 -21.40 5.92
CA GLY A 124 1.96 -22.13 4.82
C GLY A 124 1.72 -23.64 4.89
N GLY A 125 1.74 -24.21 6.09
CA GLY A 125 1.49 -25.63 6.35
C GLY A 125 0.05 -26.03 5.99
N ILE A 126 -0.94 -25.20 6.30
CA ILE A 126 -2.33 -25.42 5.88
C ILE A 126 -2.44 -25.41 4.35
N ALA A 127 -1.71 -24.54 3.65
CA ALA A 127 -1.71 -24.46 2.19
C ALA A 127 -0.75 -25.48 1.50
N SER A 128 -0.05 -26.32 2.27
CA SER A 128 1.01 -27.19 1.75
C SER A 128 0.52 -28.18 0.70
N PHE A 129 -0.72 -28.66 0.80
CA PHE A 129 -1.33 -29.58 -0.15
C PHE A 129 -1.48 -28.99 -1.57
N ILE A 130 -1.44 -27.65 -1.72
CA ILE A 130 -1.35 -26.97 -3.02
C ILE A 130 0.10 -26.60 -3.32
N ILE A 131 0.80 -25.99 -2.35
CA ILE A 131 2.15 -25.46 -2.56
C ILE A 131 3.13 -26.57 -2.96
N ILE A 132 3.09 -27.73 -2.30
CA ILE A 132 4.04 -28.82 -2.55
C ILE A 132 3.88 -29.38 -3.97
N PRO A 133 2.68 -29.80 -4.43
CA PRO A 133 2.50 -30.22 -5.82
C PRO A 133 2.87 -29.15 -6.84
N THR A 134 2.53 -27.88 -6.57
CA THR A 134 2.90 -26.77 -7.47
C THR A 134 4.42 -26.57 -7.55
N LEU A 135 5.15 -26.73 -6.44
CA LEU A 135 6.61 -26.66 -6.46
C LEU A 135 7.20 -27.76 -7.33
N PHE A 136 6.71 -29.00 -7.23
CA PHE A 136 7.16 -30.10 -8.08
C PHE A 136 6.83 -29.87 -9.55
N SER A 137 5.63 -29.36 -9.89
CA SER A 137 5.27 -29.09 -11.28
C SER A 137 6.10 -27.97 -11.92
N LEU A 138 6.60 -27.02 -11.13
CA LEU A 138 7.38 -25.88 -11.61
C LEU A 138 8.89 -26.15 -11.65
N GLN A 139 9.37 -27.22 -11.02
CA GLN A 139 10.80 -27.56 -11.02
C GLN A 139 11.31 -27.87 -12.43
N ASP A 140 10.49 -28.56 -13.22
CA ASP A 140 10.84 -28.93 -14.60
C ASP A 140 10.99 -27.68 -15.49
N GLU A 141 10.16 -26.65 -15.29
CA GLU A 141 10.22 -25.38 -16.05
C GLU A 141 11.44 -24.52 -15.69
N LYS A 142 11.95 -24.62 -14.45
CA LYS A 142 13.08 -23.80 -13.97
C LYS A 142 14.45 -24.28 -14.44
N SER A 143 14.56 -25.54 -14.85
CA SER A 143 15.83 -26.12 -15.33
C SER A 143 16.36 -25.49 -16.64
N ALA A 144 15.50 -24.79 -17.39
CA ALA A 144 15.85 -24.05 -18.60
C ALA A 144 16.34 -22.61 -18.36
N VAL A 145 16.29 -22.11 -17.12
CA VAL A 145 16.56 -20.71 -16.78
C VAL A 145 18.03 -20.55 -16.39
N ASN A 146 18.86 -20.20 -17.38
CA ASN A 146 20.30 -19.96 -17.23
C ASN A 146 20.62 -19.01 -16.05
N SER A 147 21.67 -19.33 -15.29
CA SER A 147 22.17 -18.58 -14.12
C SER A 147 22.68 -17.16 -14.41
N SER A 148 22.51 -16.65 -15.64
CA SER A 148 22.98 -15.36 -16.13
C SER A 148 21.94 -14.22 -16.05
N ILE A 149 20.82 -14.39 -15.33
CA ILE A 149 19.65 -13.50 -15.43
C ILE A 149 19.60 -12.40 -14.34
N PHE A 150 20.51 -12.39 -13.36
CA PHE A 150 20.58 -11.34 -12.33
C PHE A 150 21.27 -10.06 -12.82
N HIS A 151 20.70 -9.40 -13.82
CA HIS A 151 21.12 -8.06 -14.20
C HIS A 151 20.41 -7.02 -13.33
N ILE A 152 21.19 -6.16 -12.67
CA ILE A 152 20.67 -5.03 -11.90
C ILE A 152 20.53 -3.84 -12.86
N TYR A 153 19.29 -3.47 -13.15
CA TYR A 153 18.97 -2.27 -13.92
C TYR A 153 17.67 -1.65 -13.40
N ARG A 154 17.38 -0.46 -13.91
CA ARG A 154 16.18 0.32 -13.57
C ARG A 154 15.06 -0.09 -14.52
N ASN A 155 13.95 -0.56 -13.97
CA ASN A 155 12.81 -1.00 -14.76
C ASN A 155 12.09 0.16 -15.49
N PHE A 156 12.07 1.34 -14.87
CA PHE A 156 11.43 2.54 -15.40
C PHE A 156 12.02 3.79 -14.72
N SER A 157 11.65 4.97 -15.17
CA SER A 157 12.00 6.23 -14.50
C SER A 157 11.13 6.46 -13.27
N MET A 158 11.74 6.74 -12.10
CA MET A 158 10.98 6.98 -10.87
C MET A 158 10.05 8.19 -10.95
N ILE A 159 10.43 9.24 -11.68
CA ILE A 159 9.58 10.43 -11.81
C ILE A 159 8.31 10.13 -12.64
N ASP A 160 8.40 9.20 -13.59
CA ASP A 160 7.26 8.77 -14.42
C ASP A 160 6.34 7.84 -13.63
N LEU A 161 6.85 7.09 -12.64
CA LEU A 161 6.04 6.20 -11.81
C LEU A 161 4.90 6.96 -11.12
N PHE A 162 5.17 8.15 -10.59
CA PHE A 162 4.17 8.95 -9.86
C PHE A 162 3.00 9.39 -10.74
N SER A 163 3.15 9.32 -12.06
CA SER A 163 2.07 9.58 -13.00
C SER A 163 0.96 8.53 -12.83
N ASN A 164 1.28 7.32 -12.36
CA ASN A 164 0.28 6.28 -12.12
C ASN A 164 -0.63 6.56 -10.91
N PHE A 165 -0.44 7.66 -10.19
CA PHE A 165 -1.43 8.18 -9.24
C PHE A 165 -2.49 9.08 -9.87
N TYR A 166 -2.43 9.33 -11.18
CA TYR A 166 -3.48 10.02 -11.95
C TYR A 166 -4.48 9.02 -12.52
N THR A 167 -5.69 9.51 -12.76
CA THR A 167 -6.77 8.76 -13.38
C THR A 167 -6.37 8.34 -14.79
N ASN A 168 -6.70 7.10 -15.17
CA ASN A 168 -6.46 6.57 -16.51
C ASN A 168 -4.98 6.61 -16.98
N ALA A 169 -4.02 6.47 -16.07
CA ALA A 169 -2.60 6.42 -16.41
C ALA A 169 -2.16 5.13 -17.13
N PHE A 170 -3.04 4.15 -17.30
CA PHE A 170 -2.71 2.90 -18.00
C PHE A 170 -2.66 3.09 -19.52
N ASN A 171 -1.58 2.63 -20.15
CA ASN A 171 -1.29 2.86 -21.58
C ASN A 171 -1.68 1.68 -22.49
N GLY A 172 -2.37 0.65 -21.97
CA GLY A 172 -2.68 -0.58 -22.71
C GLY A 172 -1.52 -1.56 -22.83
N ASN A 173 -0.28 -1.13 -22.56
CA ASN A 173 0.89 -2.00 -22.62
C ASN A 173 1.05 -2.74 -21.30
N ILE A 174 0.71 -4.02 -21.34
CA ILE A 174 0.73 -4.87 -20.17
C ILE A 174 2.19 -5.21 -19.82
N SER A 175 2.98 -5.64 -20.82
CA SER A 175 4.31 -6.23 -20.62
C SER A 175 5.41 -5.25 -20.21
N SER A 176 5.35 -4.00 -20.68
CA SER A 176 6.36 -2.98 -20.39
C SER A 176 5.77 -1.66 -19.89
N GLY A 177 4.49 -1.67 -19.48
CA GLY A 177 3.83 -0.52 -18.86
C GLY A 177 4.33 -0.25 -17.43
N LEU A 178 3.92 0.88 -16.86
CA LEU A 178 4.27 1.23 -15.48
C LEU A 178 3.39 0.49 -14.45
N PRO A 179 3.85 0.35 -13.19
CA PRO A 179 3.06 -0.19 -12.09
C PRO A 179 1.74 0.55 -11.87
N GLN A 180 0.66 -0.19 -11.61
CA GLN A 180 -0.67 0.37 -11.40
C GLN A 180 -0.87 0.83 -9.95
N LEU A 181 -0.88 2.15 -9.73
CA LEU A 181 -0.85 2.76 -8.38
C LEU A 181 -2.06 3.65 -8.04
N PHE A 182 -2.91 3.98 -9.01
CA PHE A 182 -4.03 4.89 -8.78
C PHE A 182 -4.97 4.28 -7.75
N CYS A 183 -5.18 4.97 -6.65
CA CYS A 183 -6.04 4.56 -5.56
C CYS A 183 -6.89 5.74 -5.08
N GLY A 184 -7.40 6.52 -6.04
CA GLY A 184 -8.12 7.76 -5.81
C GLY A 184 -7.19 8.92 -5.45
N ILE A 185 -7.34 10.05 -6.13
CA ILE A 185 -6.44 11.21 -6.01
C ILE A 185 -6.29 11.76 -4.58
N MET A 186 -7.32 11.59 -3.75
CA MET A 186 -7.31 12.03 -2.36
C MET A 186 -6.31 11.23 -1.49
N THR A 187 -6.04 9.97 -1.80
CA THR A 187 -5.26 9.09 -0.92
C THR A 187 -3.78 9.46 -0.89
N PRO A 188 -3.07 9.70 -2.03
CA PRO A 188 -1.71 10.21 -1.98
C PRO A 188 -1.66 11.62 -1.37
N LEU A 189 -2.65 12.48 -1.60
CA LEU A 189 -2.73 13.79 -0.93
C LEU A 189 -2.72 13.64 0.59
N PHE A 190 -3.63 12.84 1.16
CA PHE A 190 -3.67 12.69 2.61
C PHE A 190 -2.46 11.93 3.16
N MET A 191 -1.83 11.06 2.37
CA MET A 191 -0.56 10.43 2.74
C MET A 191 0.56 11.47 2.84
N PHE A 192 0.67 12.44 1.93
CA PHE A 192 1.63 13.53 2.08
C PHE A 192 1.31 14.39 3.31
N LEU A 193 0.03 14.66 3.57
CA LEU A 193 -0.38 15.37 4.78
C LEU A 193 -0.04 14.59 6.06
N PHE A 194 -0.10 13.25 6.05
CA PHE A 194 0.38 12.39 7.14
C PHE A 194 1.86 12.67 7.47
N PHE A 195 2.73 12.77 6.47
CA PHE A 195 4.16 13.09 6.70
C PHE A 195 4.37 14.51 7.22
N LEU A 196 3.51 15.46 6.86
CA LEU A 196 3.58 16.84 7.31
C LEU A 196 2.87 17.08 8.66
N ASN A 197 2.17 16.09 9.19
CA ASN A 197 1.29 16.22 10.36
C ASN A 197 2.05 16.34 11.69
N LYS A 198 1.82 17.38 12.48
CA LYS A 198 2.54 17.54 13.77
C LYS A 198 2.07 16.56 14.86
N ASN A 199 0.85 16.03 14.74
CA ASN A 199 0.26 15.11 15.72
C ASN A 199 0.74 13.66 15.52
N ILE A 200 1.52 13.39 14.47
CA ILE A 200 2.07 12.07 14.17
C ILE A 200 3.56 12.09 14.49
N SER A 201 4.02 11.09 15.26
CA SER A 201 5.39 11.01 15.74
C SER A 201 6.40 10.95 14.60
N LYS A 202 7.59 11.53 14.80
CA LYS A 202 8.69 11.47 13.81
C LYS A 202 9.09 10.04 13.50
N LYS A 203 9.15 9.18 14.53
CA LYS A 203 9.44 7.74 14.41
C LYS A 203 8.49 7.06 13.44
N GLU A 204 7.18 7.29 13.60
CA GLU A 204 6.19 6.69 12.73
C GLU A 204 6.37 7.15 11.28
N LYS A 205 6.60 8.43 11.05
CA LYS A 205 6.86 8.95 9.70
C LYS A 205 8.10 8.34 9.06
N ILE A 206 9.21 8.24 9.80
CA ILE A 206 10.45 7.66 9.28
C ILE A 206 10.25 6.19 8.95
N ALA A 207 9.61 5.43 9.83
CA ALA A 207 9.30 4.02 9.60
C ALA A 207 8.37 3.82 8.39
N SER A 208 7.32 4.64 8.26
CA SER A 208 6.39 4.60 7.12
C SER A 208 7.07 4.99 5.80
N PHE A 209 7.95 5.98 5.83
CA PHE A 209 8.74 6.38 4.67
C PHE A 209 9.64 5.24 4.23
N PHE A 210 10.42 4.66 5.16
CA PHE A 210 11.30 3.54 4.86
C PHE A 210 10.53 2.33 4.31
N PHE A 211 9.41 1.97 4.94
CA PHE A 211 8.56 0.88 4.48
C PHE A 211 8.04 1.10 3.05
N LEU A 212 7.51 2.30 2.76
CA LEU A 212 7.08 2.65 1.39
C LEU A 212 8.26 2.65 0.41
N SER A 213 9.42 3.19 0.80
CA SER A 213 10.61 3.21 -0.05
C SER A 213 11.05 1.80 -0.43
N VAL A 214 11.02 0.83 0.50
CA VAL A 214 11.33 -0.57 0.19
C VAL A 214 10.39 -1.13 -0.89
N LEU A 215 9.09 -0.82 -0.83
CA LEU A 215 8.13 -1.28 -1.84
C LEU A 215 8.35 -0.58 -3.20
N PHE A 216 8.59 0.73 -3.21
CA PHE A 216 8.87 1.46 -4.45
C PHE A 216 10.19 1.02 -5.11
N ILE A 217 11.25 0.87 -4.31
CA ILE A 217 12.56 0.40 -4.78
C ILE A 217 12.44 -1.02 -5.33
N SER A 218 11.59 -1.86 -4.74
CA SER A 218 11.33 -3.21 -5.24
C SER A 218 10.78 -3.22 -6.66
N LEU A 219 9.87 -2.30 -6.99
CA LEU A 219 9.34 -2.17 -8.36
C LEU A 219 10.38 -1.61 -9.33
N TYR A 220 11.23 -0.70 -8.84
CA TYR A 220 12.18 0.04 -9.65
C TYR A 220 13.43 -0.77 -10.02
N VAL A 221 13.94 -1.61 -9.11
CA VAL A 221 15.13 -2.42 -9.35
C VAL A 221 14.72 -3.79 -9.88
N SER A 222 15.20 -4.14 -11.08
CA SER A 222 14.88 -5.40 -11.77
C SER A 222 15.08 -6.66 -10.92
N SER A 223 16.21 -6.75 -10.22
CA SER A 223 16.56 -7.91 -9.38
C SER A 223 15.63 -8.05 -8.18
N LEU A 224 15.26 -6.95 -7.52
CA LEU A 224 14.29 -6.98 -6.44
C LEU A 224 12.91 -7.37 -6.97
N ASN A 225 12.49 -6.82 -8.11
CA ASN A 225 11.24 -7.20 -8.74
C ASN A 225 11.19 -8.71 -9.01
N MET A 226 12.29 -9.29 -9.50
CA MET A 226 12.43 -10.73 -9.73
C MET A 226 12.31 -11.55 -8.43
N VAL A 227 12.79 -11.04 -7.28
CA VAL A 227 12.56 -11.69 -5.97
C VAL A 227 11.07 -11.79 -5.66
N TRP A 228 10.29 -10.73 -5.87
CA TRP A 228 8.83 -10.76 -5.70
C TRP A 228 8.14 -11.76 -6.63
N HIS A 229 8.77 -12.08 -7.75
CA HIS A 229 8.30 -13.07 -8.73
C HIS A 229 8.91 -14.47 -8.54
N GLY A 230 9.50 -14.76 -7.38
CA GLY A 230 10.04 -16.09 -7.04
C GLY A 230 11.29 -16.45 -7.85
N PHE A 231 12.09 -15.43 -8.17
CA PHE A 231 13.29 -15.51 -9.00
C PHE A 231 13.03 -15.86 -10.46
N ASN A 232 11.87 -15.47 -10.98
CA ASN A 232 11.51 -15.61 -12.39
C ASN A 232 11.29 -14.23 -13.02
N TYR A 233 11.68 -14.09 -14.29
CA TYR A 233 11.39 -12.86 -15.04
C TYR A 233 9.89 -12.76 -15.31
N PRO A 234 9.21 -11.68 -14.91
CA PRO A 234 7.76 -11.62 -15.04
C PRO A 234 7.34 -11.28 -16.47
N ILE A 235 6.43 -12.08 -17.01
CA ILE A 235 5.82 -11.87 -18.33
C ILE A 235 4.45 -11.21 -18.16
N SER A 236 4.11 -10.32 -19.09
CA SER A 236 2.85 -9.58 -19.24
C SER A 236 2.45 -8.65 -18.10
N PHE A 237 2.61 -8.97 -16.82
CA PHE A 237 2.27 -8.06 -15.72
C PHE A 237 3.44 -7.95 -14.73
N PRO A 238 4.49 -7.17 -15.06
CA PRO A 238 5.73 -7.14 -14.30
C PRO A 238 5.60 -6.58 -12.88
N TYR A 239 4.45 -6.02 -12.52
CA TYR A 239 4.24 -5.33 -11.25
C TYR A 239 2.95 -5.76 -10.54
N ARG A 240 2.67 -7.07 -10.56
CA ARG A 240 1.45 -7.68 -9.97
C ARG A 240 1.24 -7.38 -8.49
N TYR A 241 2.27 -6.97 -7.75
CA TYR A 241 2.18 -6.59 -6.34
C TYR A 241 2.03 -5.08 -6.11
N SER A 242 1.81 -4.27 -7.15
CA SER A 242 1.65 -2.81 -7.01
C SER A 242 0.47 -2.42 -6.10
N PHE A 243 -0.56 -3.26 -5.99
CA PHE A 243 -1.69 -3.05 -5.08
C PHE A 243 -1.27 -2.98 -3.60
N LEU A 244 -0.13 -3.57 -3.22
CA LEU A 244 0.42 -3.46 -1.86
C LEU A 244 0.86 -2.03 -1.53
N ILE A 245 1.40 -1.33 -2.53
CA ILE A 245 1.75 0.09 -2.39
C ILE A 245 0.46 0.89 -2.27
N SER A 246 -0.49 0.70 -3.18
CA SER A 246 -1.80 1.37 -3.13
C SER A 246 -2.50 1.17 -1.78
N PHE A 247 -2.51 -0.06 -1.26
CA PHE A 247 -3.04 -0.36 0.07
C PHE A 247 -2.33 0.43 1.17
N THR A 248 -1.00 0.48 1.13
CA THR A 248 -0.19 1.20 2.13
C THR A 248 -0.44 2.71 2.05
N VAL A 249 -0.50 3.28 0.83
CA VAL A 249 -0.86 4.68 0.58
C VAL A 249 -2.25 4.98 1.12
N ILE A 250 -3.24 4.12 0.88
CA ILE A 250 -4.60 4.25 1.43
C ILE A 250 -4.57 4.25 2.96
N CYS A 251 -3.81 3.34 3.60
CA CYS A 251 -3.73 3.26 5.06
C CYS A 251 -3.10 4.53 5.68
N LEU A 252 -2.01 5.01 5.09
CA LEU A 252 -1.33 6.23 5.53
C LEU A 252 -2.17 7.47 5.24
N GLY A 253 -2.84 7.52 4.08
CA GLY A 253 -3.78 8.56 3.73
C GLY A 253 -4.97 8.62 4.68
N TYR A 254 -5.54 7.46 5.04
CA TYR A 254 -6.64 7.44 6.01
C TYR A 254 -6.20 7.96 7.37
N LYS A 255 -5.00 7.57 7.84
CA LYS A 255 -4.44 8.13 9.07
C LYS A 255 -4.17 9.63 8.96
N GLY A 256 -3.64 10.09 7.82
CA GLY A 256 -3.44 11.52 7.53
C GLY A 256 -4.74 12.32 7.60
N TYR A 257 -5.82 11.76 7.08
CA TYR A 257 -7.17 12.33 7.18
C TYR A 257 -7.69 12.36 8.62
N GLN A 258 -7.54 11.26 9.38
CA GLN A 258 -8.01 11.21 10.77
C GLN A 258 -7.35 12.28 11.65
N TYR A 259 -6.06 12.52 11.44
CA TYR A 259 -5.30 13.50 12.22
C TYR A 259 -5.19 14.87 11.54
N ILE A 260 -6.03 15.20 10.56
CA ILE A 260 -5.89 16.39 9.70
C ILE A 260 -5.68 17.71 10.48
N GLU A 261 -6.22 17.82 11.70
CA GLU A 261 -6.07 18.97 12.62
C GLU A 261 -4.60 19.28 12.97
N GLY A 262 -3.70 18.30 12.88
CA GLY A 262 -2.27 18.50 13.07
C GLY A 262 -1.56 19.16 11.87
N VAL A 263 -2.31 19.54 10.84
CA VAL A 263 -1.84 20.21 9.63
C VAL A 263 -2.46 21.61 9.53
N ASN A 264 -1.66 22.60 9.15
CA ASN A 264 -2.16 23.96 8.91
C ASN A 264 -2.47 24.17 7.42
N ALA A 265 -3.23 25.24 7.10
CA ALA A 265 -3.61 25.56 5.72
C ALA A 265 -2.39 25.71 4.78
N LYS A 266 -1.27 26.27 5.27
CA LYS A 266 -0.03 26.42 4.50
C LYS A 266 0.50 25.07 3.99
N LYS A 267 0.50 24.03 4.83
CA LYS A 267 0.93 22.67 4.43
C LYS A 267 -0.02 22.05 3.40
N ILE A 268 -1.32 22.25 3.56
CA ILE A 268 -2.32 21.78 2.57
C ILE A 268 -2.08 22.44 1.21
N ILE A 269 -1.91 23.77 1.19
CA ILE A 269 -1.59 24.53 -0.03
C ILE A 269 -0.27 24.04 -0.64
N SER A 270 0.75 23.76 0.18
CA SER A 270 2.04 23.26 -0.31
C SER A 270 1.92 21.92 -1.04
N VAL A 271 1.10 20.99 -0.53
CA VAL A 271 0.85 19.70 -1.21
C VAL A 271 0.10 19.92 -2.52
N GLY A 272 -0.91 20.80 -2.53
CA GLY A 272 -1.60 21.19 -3.76
C GLY A 272 -0.66 21.83 -4.79
N PHE A 273 0.26 22.67 -4.34
CA PHE A 273 1.24 23.31 -5.21
C PHE A 273 2.24 22.30 -5.80
N VAL A 274 2.73 21.35 -5.01
CA VAL A 274 3.58 20.26 -5.52
C VAL A 274 2.84 19.43 -6.57
N PHE A 275 1.57 19.10 -6.33
CA PHE A 275 0.74 18.41 -7.33
C PHE A 275 0.59 19.23 -8.61
N PHE A 276 0.34 20.54 -8.50
CA PHE A 276 0.23 21.44 -9.65
C PHE A 276 1.54 21.49 -10.48
N ILE A 277 2.69 21.63 -9.83
CA ILE A 277 3.99 21.61 -10.51
C ILE A 277 4.22 20.28 -11.21
N TYR A 278 3.83 19.16 -10.60
CA TYR A 278 3.94 17.86 -11.21
C TYR A 278 2.99 17.69 -12.41
N SER A 279 1.74 18.17 -12.32
CA SER A 279 0.82 18.23 -13.47
C SER A 279 1.41 19.05 -14.63
N LEU A 280 2.05 20.19 -14.35
CA LEU A 280 2.73 20.98 -15.38
C LEU A 280 3.90 20.21 -16.01
N TYR A 281 4.70 19.52 -15.20
CA TYR A 281 5.77 18.65 -15.68
C TYR A 281 5.25 17.57 -16.65
N LEU A 282 4.14 16.91 -16.31
CA LEU A 282 3.51 15.90 -17.18
C LEU A 282 3.05 16.51 -18.52
N LEU A 283 2.45 17.69 -18.50
CA LEU A 283 1.99 18.40 -19.71
C LEU A 283 3.14 18.79 -20.63
N ILE A 284 4.27 19.24 -20.06
CA ILE A 284 5.46 19.67 -20.82
C ILE A 284 6.18 18.46 -21.42
N THR A 285 6.40 17.42 -20.63
CA THR A 285 7.24 16.29 -21.05
C THR A 285 6.51 15.30 -21.96
N LYS A 286 5.19 15.12 -21.80
CA LYS A 286 4.37 14.17 -22.56
C LYS A 286 4.96 12.74 -22.63
N LYS A 287 5.79 12.36 -21.65
CA LYS A 287 6.48 11.06 -21.60
C LYS A 287 5.57 9.93 -21.12
N THR A 288 4.46 10.28 -20.48
CA THR A 288 3.52 9.35 -19.86
C THR A 288 2.26 9.22 -20.68
N SER A 289 1.52 8.15 -20.49
CA SER A 289 0.23 7.86 -21.12
C SER A 289 -0.94 8.76 -20.72
N ILE A 290 -0.73 9.66 -19.78
CA ILE A 290 -1.78 10.53 -19.27
C ILE A 290 -2.01 11.67 -20.25
N GLY A 291 -3.25 11.81 -20.71
CA GLY A 291 -3.66 12.89 -21.59
C GLY A 291 -3.98 14.19 -20.84
N LEU A 292 -4.19 15.26 -21.62
CA LEU A 292 -4.56 16.57 -21.08
C LEU A 292 -5.91 16.57 -20.37
N LYS A 293 -6.87 15.74 -20.83
CA LYS A 293 -8.20 15.63 -20.22
C LYS A 293 -8.12 15.06 -18.80
N GLU A 294 -7.31 14.02 -18.62
CA GLU A 294 -7.06 13.35 -17.34
C GLU A 294 -6.40 14.32 -16.35
N ILE A 295 -5.36 15.04 -16.79
CA ILE A 295 -4.66 16.03 -15.94
C ILE A 295 -5.60 17.15 -15.50
N ILE A 296 -6.44 17.68 -16.40
CA ILE A 296 -7.42 18.72 -16.05
C ILE A 296 -8.45 18.17 -15.06
N PHE A 297 -9.01 16.99 -15.33
CA PHE A 297 -10.00 16.35 -14.46
C PHE A 297 -9.46 16.15 -13.05
N ASP A 298 -8.26 15.56 -12.94
CA ASP A 298 -7.59 15.33 -11.66
C ASP A 298 -7.22 16.63 -10.95
N SER A 299 -6.83 17.67 -11.68
CA SER A 299 -6.56 18.99 -11.11
C SER A 299 -7.82 19.64 -10.54
N ILE A 300 -8.96 19.54 -11.21
CA ILE A 300 -10.25 20.03 -10.70
C ILE A 300 -10.65 19.28 -9.44
N LEU A 301 -10.56 17.94 -9.45
CA LEU A 301 -10.83 17.12 -8.26
C LEU A 301 -9.92 17.50 -7.09
N MET A 302 -8.63 17.71 -7.37
CA MET A 302 -7.66 18.10 -6.35
C MET A 302 -8.04 19.45 -5.71
N ILE A 303 -8.44 20.44 -6.50
CA ILE A 303 -8.89 21.75 -6.00
C ILE A 303 -10.13 21.59 -5.11
N ILE A 304 -11.11 20.79 -5.53
CA ILE A 304 -12.32 20.51 -4.73
C ILE A 304 -11.94 19.87 -3.39
N ILE A 305 -11.08 18.85 -3.40
CA ILE A 305 -10.62 18.15 -2.17
C ILE A 305 -9.89 19.12 -1.23
N LEU A 306 -8.98 19.95 -1.76
CA LEU A 306 -8.28 20.96 -0.97
C LEU A 306 -9.25 21.98 -0.36
N GLY A 307 -10.25 22.42 -1.13
CA GLY A 307 -11.34 23.29 -0.66
C GLY A 307 -12.11 22.66 0.50
N LEU A 308 -12.56 21.41 0.35
CA LEU A 308 -13.25 20.67 1.41
C LEU A 308 -12.37 20.48 2.66
N CYS A 309 -11.07 20.19 2.49
CA CYS A 309 -10.13 20.08 3.61
C CYS A 309 -9.99 21.41 4.37
N SER A 310 -9.97 22.54 3.67
CA SER A 310 -9.87 23.86 4.30
C SER A 310 -11.12 24.19 5.13
N ILE A 311 -12.31 23.79 4.66
CA ILE A 311 -13.59 23.95 5.38
C ILE A 311 -13.62 23.04 6.62
N LEU A 312 -13.19 21.78 6.48
CA LEU A 312 -13.13 20.83 7.59
C LEU A 312 -12.20 21.32 8.71
N LEU A 313 -11.04 21.86 8.36
CA LEU A 313 -10.12 22.46 9.34
C LEU A 313 -10.77 23.63 10.08
N ARG A 314 -11.48 24.52 9.37
CA ARG A 314 -12.18 25.65 9.99
C ARG A 314 -13.28 25.19 10.94
N LYS A 315 -14.15 24.25 10.52
CA LYS A 315 -15.23 23.72 11.38
C LYS A 315 -14.69 23.09 12.67
N LYS A 316 -13.64 22.27 12.58
CA LYS A 316 -13.06 21.64 13.75
C LYS A 316 -12.34 22.62 14.68
N GLN A 317 -11.70 23.65 14.13
CA GLN A 317 -11.15 24.75 14.93
C GLN A 317 -12.24 25.54 15.67
N CYS A 318 -13.39 25.82 15.03
CA CYS A 318 -14.53 26.48 15.67
C CYS A 318 -15.10 25.66 16.84
N ILE A 319 -15.26 24.33 16.67
CA ILE A 319 -15.75 23.44 17.75
C ILE A 319 -14.76 23.38 18.92
N TYR A 320 -13.46 23.39 18.64
CA TYR A 320 -12.43 23.39 19.70
C TYR A 320 -12.41 24.71 20.49
N ILE A 321 -12.65 25.84 19.81
CA ILE A 321 -12.75 27.16 20.44
C ILE A 321 -14.03 27.27 21.28
N SER A 322 -15.18 26.78 20.81
CA SER A 322 -16.42 26.78 21.61
C SER A 322 -16.29 25.92 22.87
N PHE A 323 -15.64 24.75 22.76
CA PHE A 323 -15.38 23.87 23.91
C PHE A 323 -14.41 24.49 24.92
N LEU A 324 -13.39 25.24 24.47
CA LEU A 324 -12.47 25.98 25.35
C LEU A 324 -13.11 27.22 26.02
N LEU A 325 -14.12 27.81 25.37
CA LEU A 325 -14.87 28.96 25.90
C LEU A 325 -16.02 28.53 26.82
N GLY A 326 -16.23 27.24 27.07
CA GLY A 326 -17.25 26.74 27.98
C GLY A 326 -18.69 27.05 27.55
N MET A 327 -18.94 27.14 26.24
CA MET A 327 -20.29 27.18 25.64
C MET A 327 -20.69 25.79 25.12
#